data_AF-A0A8J5WX33-F1
#
_entry.id   AF-A0A8J5WX33-F1
#
_cell.length_a   1.000
_cell.length_b   1.000
_cell.length_c   1.000
_cell.angle_alpha   90.00
_cell.angle_beta   90.00
_cell.angle_gamma   90.00
#
_symmetry.space_group_name_H-M   'P 1'
#
loop_
_entity.id
_entity.type
_entity.pdbx_description
1 polymer ?
#
loop_
_entity_poly.entity_id
_entity_poly.type
_entity_poly.pdbx_seq_one_letter_code
_entity_poly.pdbx_strand_id
1 'polypeptide(L)'
;MQRWGQVTTVWSPPDTDTCAPSRLLWAPQEKPTTAATAAEGARVLGGVEVTIAMSALKFCGQCNNMLYPREDKETHHLTYACQTCEHQEVATDTCLYKRVIRKPSGEPKDILKDAATDPSLPRTRSVKCYNCNHPEAAFFQAPTKGERNLTLYFICCNPSCGHRWRD
;
A
#
# COMPACT_ATOMS: atom_id res chain seq x y z
N MET A 1 41.71 19.82 56.97
CA MET A 1 42.77 19.31 56.06
C MET A 1 42.11 18.45 55.00
N GLN A 2 42.47 18.73 53.75
CA GLN A 2 42.17 17.98 52.53
C GLN A 2 40.77 18.11 51.93
N ARG A 3 40.82 18.19 50.61
CA ARG A 3 39.91 18.76 49.61
C ARG A 3 39.85 17.71 48.48
N TRP A 4 38.96 17.90 47.52
CA TRP A 4 38.83 17.22 46.21
C TRP A 4 38.04 15.89 46.23
N GLY A 5 37.09 15.63 45.34
CA GLY A 5 36.66 16.37 44.16
C GLY A 5 35.27 15.94 43.70
N GLN A 6 34.54 16.89 43.11
CA GLN A 6 33.29 16.67 42.40
C GLN A 6 33.60 16.06 41.03
N VAL A 7 32.88 14.99 40.65
CA VAL A 7 32.81 14.53 39.26
C VAL A 7 31.52 15.09 38.68
N THR A 8 31.64 16.19 37.93
CA THR A 8 30.60 16.67 37.01
C THR A 8 30.89 16.07 35.65
N THR A 9 30.07 15.14 35.18
CA THR A 9 30.10 14.71 33.78
C THR A 9 29.54 15.84 32.92
N VAL A 10 30.46 16.58 32.30
CA VAL A 10 30.20 17.57 31.25
C VAL A 10 29.79 16.79 29.99
N TRP A 11 28.59 17.06 29.48
CA TRP A 11 28.20 16.70 28.11
C TRP A 11 28.86 17.71 27.17
N SER A 12 29.86 17.26 26.41
CA SER A 12 30.43 18.01 25.29
C SER A 12 29.82 17.52 23.98
N PRO A 13 29.32 18.42 23.11
CA PRO A 13 28.80 18.05 21.80
C PRO A 13 29.93 17.69 20.82
N PRO A 14 29.74 16.72 19.91
CA PRO A 14 30.71 16.44 18.86
C PRO A 14 30.61 17.44 17.70
N ASP A 15 31.80 17.80 17.22
CA ASP A 15 32.10 18.74 16.16
C ASP A 15 31.43 18.42 14.82
N THR A 16 30.97 19.49 14.18
CA THR A 16 30.66 19.58 12.76
C THR A 16 31.95 19.46 11.95
N ASP A 17 32.00 18.58 10.94
CA ASP A 17 32.52 18.97 9.62
C ASP A 17 32.34 17.92 8.52
N THR A 18 31.99 18.45 7.34
CA THR A 18 32.16 17.90 5.98
C THR A 18 31.37 16.65 5.56
N CYS A 19 30.20 16.87 4.94
CA CYS A 19 29.70 16.02 3.86
C CYS A 19 29.56 16.88 2.59
N ALA A 20 30.47 16.70 1.65
CA ALA A 20 30.42 17.31 0.33
C ALA A 20 29.21 16.77 -0.48
N PRO A 21 28.51 17.58 -1.26
CA PRO A 21 27.43 17.09 -2.11
C PRO A 21 28.01 16.49 -3.38
N SER A 22 28.05 15.15 -3.46
CA SER A 22 28.14 14.47 -4.74
C SER A 22 26.88 14.78 -5.54
N ARG A 23 27.03 15.61 -6.58
CA ARG A 23 26.05 15.82 -7.65
C ARG A 23 25.73 14.47 -8.29
N LEU A 24 24.67 13.82 -7.85
CA LEU A 24 23.98 12.79 -8.62
C LEU A 24 23.00 13.52 -9.55
N LEU A 25 23.41 13.67 -10.80
CA LEU A 25 22.55 14.06 -11.91
C LEU A 25 21.42 13.04 -12.01
N TRP A 26 20.19 13.45 -11.74
CA TRP A 26 19.03 12.64 -12.08
C TRP A 26 18.88 12.66 -13.60
N ALA A 27 19.05 11.50 -14.24
CA ALA A 27 18.65 11.30 -15.62
C ALA A 27 17.15 10.93 -15.64
N PRO A 28 16.34 11.47 -16.56
CA PRO A 28 14.94 11.09 -16.68
C PRO A 28 14.84 9.67 -17.23
N GLN A 29 14.29 8.75 -16.44
CA GLN A 29 13.92 7.41 -16.89
C GLN A 29 12.63 7.50 -17.70
N GLU A 30 12.66 6.99 -18.93
CA GLU A 30 11.51 6.85 -19.81
C GLU A 30 10.49 5.89 -19.18
N LYS A 31 9.23 6.33 -19.07
CA LYS A 31 8.15 5.53 -18.48
C LYS A 31 7.75 4.41 -19.45
N PRO A 32 7.71 3.15 -19.03
CA PRO A 32 7.10 2.09 -19.84
C PRO A 32 5.58 2.28 -19.86
N THR A 33 5.02 2.46 -21.06
CA THR A 33 3.59 2.37 -21.35
C THR A 33 3.18 0.89 -21.33
N THR A 34 2.77 0.38 -20.16
CA THR A 34 2.06 -0.89 -20.07
C THR A 34 0.56 -0.63 -20.01
N ALA A 35 -0.10 -0.78 -21.15
CA ALA A 35 -1.54 -0.92 -21.25
C ALA A 35 -1.96 -2.22 -20.54
N ALA A 36 -2.56 -2.11 -19.35
CA ALA A 36 -3.17 -3.22 -18.65
C ALA A 36 -4.59 -3.42 -19.21
N THR A 37 -4.74 -4.32 -20.19
CA THR A 37 -6.04 -4.90 -20.54
C THR A 37 -6.41 -5.95 -19.49
N ALA A 38 -7.19 -5.55 -18.49
CA ALA A 38 -7.89 -6.47 -17.60
C ALA A 38 -9.21 -6.89 -18.27
N ALA A 39 -9.30 -8.16 -18.66
CA ALA A 39 -10.54 -8.80 -19.05
C ALA A 39 -11.19 -9.39 -17.79
N GLU A 40 -12.38 -8.92 -17.40
CA GLU A 40 -13.15 -9.52 -16.32
C GLU A 40 -14.58 -9.83 -16.76
N GLY A 41 -14.99 -11.06 -16.49
CA GLY A 41 -16.28 -11.62 -16.88
C GLY A 41 -17.42 -11.02 -16.07
N ALA A 42 -18.41 -10.50 -16.78
CA ALA A 42 -19.66 -10.03 -16.20
C ALA A 42 -20.48 -11.19 -15.63
N ARG A 43 -20.90 -11.08 -14.37
CA ARG A 43 -22.01 -11.89 -13.82
C ARG A 43 -23.17 -10.98 -13.47
N VAL A 44 -24.30 -11.22 -14.13
CA VAL A 44 -25.54 -10.45 -14.03
C VAL A 44 -26.36 -10.96 -12.85
N LEU A 45 -26.50 -10.15 -11.81
CA LEU A 45 -27.60 -10.24 -10.85
C LEU A 45 -27.99 -8.82 -10.40
N GLY A 46 -29.18 -8.35 -10.79
CA GLY A 46 -29.87 -7.28 -10.08
C GLY A 46 -29.24 -5.88 -10.11
N GLY A 47 -28.99 -5.33 -11.31
CA GLY A 47 -29.38 -3.95 -11.65
C GLY A 47 -28.64 -2.75 -11.04
N VAL A 48 -27.59 -2.90 -10.23
CA VAL A 48 -26.59 -1.84 -10.01
C VAL A 48 -25.21 -2.46 -9.91
N GLU A 49 -24.42 -2.32 -10.98
CA GLU A 49 -23.00 -2.59 -10.97
C GLU A 49 -22.30 -1.53 -10.09
N VAL A 50 -22.22 -1.78 -8.78
CA VAL A 50 -21.38 -0.97 -7.90
C VAL A 50 -19.97 -1.53 -7.98
N THR A 51 -19.26 -1.21 -9.07
CA THR A 51 -17.79 -1.22 -9.01
C THR A 51 -17.42 -0.40 -7.78
N ILE A 52 -16.70 -0.99 -6.83
CA ILE A 52 -16.13 -0.25 -5.71
C ILE A 52 -14.99 0.58 -6.29
N ALA A 53 -15.32 1.63 -7.05
CA ALA A 53 -14.38 2.68 -7.41
C ALA A 53 -13.95 3.31 -6.09
N MET A 54 -12.77 2.93 -5.62
CA MET A 54 -12.08 3.68 -4.58
C MET A 54 -11.72 5.02 -5.23
N SER A 55 -12.28 6.10 -4.72
CA SER A 55 -11.94 7.46 -5.14
C SER A 55 -10.43 7.67 -4.92
N ALA A 56 -9.65 7.59 -5.98
CA ALA A 56 -8.20 7.74 -5.94
C ALA A 56 -7.83 9.22 -5.74
N LEU A 57 -6.80 9.48 -4.93
CA LEU A 57 -6.27 10.84 -4.76
C LEU A 57 -5.61 11.30 -6.06
N LYS A 58 -5.91 12.54 -6.46
CA LYS A 58 -5.37 13.18 -7.68
C LYS A 58 -4.31 14.21 -7.30
N PHE A 59 -3.27 14.32 -8.13
CA PHE A 59 -2.14 15.22 -7.93
C PHE A 59 -1.95 16.11 -9.14
N CYS A 60 -1.58 17.36 -8.90
CA CYS A 60 -1.29 18.33 -9.96
C CYS A 60 -0.04 17.92 -10.75
N GLY A 61 -0.12 17.92 -12.07
CA GLY A 61 1.03 17.60 -12.94
C GLY A 61 2.16 18.64 -12.94
N GLN A 62 1.93 19.85 -12.42
CA GLN A 62 2.93 20.93 -12.41
C GLN A 62 3.68 21.03 -11.09
N CYS A 63 2.97 21.03 -9.96
CA CYS A 63 3.55 21.26 -8.63
C CYS A 63 3.48 20.02 -7.71
N ASN A 64 2.95 18.90 -8.18
CA ASN A 64 2.77 17.65 -7.42
C ASN A 64 1.99 17.82 -6.10
N ASN A 65 1.25 18.91 -5.92
CA ASN A 65 0.36 19.12 -4.79
C ASN A 65 -0.96 18.37 -5.00
N MET A 66 -1.61 17.99 -3.90
CA MET A 66 -2.92 17.33 -3.92
C MET A 66 -3.97 18.26 -4.52
N LEU A 67 -4.80 17.73 -5.43
CA LEU A 67 -5.93 18.46 -6.00
C LEU A 67 -7.17 18.31 -5.11
N TYR A 68 -7.93 19.40 -5.01
CA TYR A 68 -9.12 19.46 -4.16
C TYR A 68 -10.38 19.57 -5.03
N PRO A 69 -11.46 18.86 -4.69
CA PRO A 69 -12.71 18.95 -5.41
C PRO A 69 -13.36 20.33 -5.24
N ARG A 70 -13.83 20.91 -6.34
CA ARG A 70 -14.60 22.15 -6.44
C ARG A 70 -15.77 21.95 -7.39
N GLU A 71 -16.88 22.60 -7.09
CA GLU A 71 -18.04 22.65 -7.98
C GLU A 71 -17.92 23.85 -8.91
N ASP A 72 -18.07 23.63 -10.21
CA ASP A 72 -18.35 24.70 -11.16
C ASP A 72 -19.86 24.97 -11.18
N LYS A 73 -20.27 26.16 -10.74
CA LYS A 73 -21.68 26.53 -10.55
C LYS A 73 -22.43 26.78 -11.85
N GLU A 74 -21.71 27.08 -12.94
CA GLU A 74 -22.35 27.39 -14.22
C GLU A 74 -22.66 26.11 -14.99
N THR A 75 -21.70 25.19 -15.03
CA THR A 75 -21.84 23.92 -15.73
C THR A 75 -22.43 22.83 -14.84
N HIS A 76 -22.44 23.00 -13.51
CA HIS A 76 -22.81 21.98 -12.53
C HIS A 76 -21.96 20.70 -12.61
N HIS A 77 -20.69 20.84 -13.01
CA HIS A 77 -19.75 19.73 -13.07
C HIS A 77 -18.72 19.81 -11.93
N LEU A 78 -18.30 18.64 -11.46
CA LEU A 78 -17.24 18.51 -10.46
C LEU A 78 -15.87 18.69 -11.13
N THR A 79 -15.05 19.56 -10.56
CA THR A 79 -13.67 19.83 -11.00
C THR A 79 -12.70 19.59 -9.86
N TYR A 80 -11.46 19.24 -10.16
CA TYR A 80 -10.35 19.15 -9.22
C TYR A 80 -9.42 20.35 -9.46
N ALA A 81 -9.17 21.14 -8.43
CA ALA A 81 -8.37 22.35 -8.50
C ALA A 81 -7.20 22.31 -7.52
N CYS A 82 -6.05 22.82 -7.95
CA CYS A 82 -4.92 23.04 -7.06
C CYS A 82 -5.15 24.31 -6.21
N GLN A 83 -4.62 24.32 -4.98
CA GLN A 83 -4.63 25.54 -4.14
C GLN A 83 -3.42 26.44 -4.38
N THR A 84 -2.33 25.88 -4.92
CA THR A 84 -1.04 26.59 -5.08
C THR A 84 -0.85 27.15 -6.49
N CYS A 85 -1.50 26.57 -7.50
CA CYS A 85 -1.44 27.00 -8.89
C CYS A 85 -2.84 27.03 -9.51
N GLU A 86 -2.96 27.58 -10.72
CA GLU A 86 -4.23 27.72 -11.44
C GLU A 86 -4.66 26.45 -12.20
N HIS A 87 -4.00 25.32 -11.95
CA HIS A 87 -4.36 24.05 -12.58
C HIS A 87 -5.72 23.55 -12.12
N GLN A 88 -6.58 23.21 -13.08
CA GLN A 88 -7.90 22.62 -12.89
C GLN A 88 -8.14 21.51 -13.91
N GLU A 89 -8.79 20.44 -13.47
CA GLU A 89 -9.18 19.31 -14.33
C GLU A 89 -10.64 18.89 -14.03
N VAL A 90 -11.35 18.37 -15.03
CA VAL A 90 -12.72 17.87 -14.85
C VAL A 90 -12.67 16.49 -14.20
N ALA A 91 -13.50 16.26 -13.18
CA ALA A 91 -13.54 14.98 -12.49
C ALA A 91 -14.17 13.90 -13.39
N THR A 92 -13.50 12.74 -13.47
CA THR A 92 -14.03 11.56 -14.17
C THR A 92 -15.15 10.88 -13.37
N ASP A 93 -15.02 10.87 -12.04
CA ASP A 93 -15.95 10.24 -11.12
C ASP A 93 -16.58 11.29 -10.18
N THR A 94 -17.86 11.11 -9.86
CA THR A 94 -18.60 11.98 -8.91
C THR A 94 -18.38 11.59 -7.45
N CYS A 95 -17.83 10.39 -7.18
CA CYS A 95 -17.62 9.92 -5.82
C CYS A 95 -16.38 10.57 -5.19
N LEU A 96 -16.58 11.58 -4.33
CA LEU A 96 -15.48 12.28 -3.64
C LEU A 96 -14.93 11.52 -2.44
N TYR A 97 -15.83 10.86 -1.71
CA TYR A 97 -15.49 10.20 -0.46
C TYR A 97 -16.33 8.94 -0.28
N LYS A 98 -15.66 7.84 0.01
CA LYS A 98 -16.30 6.57 0.33
C LYS A 98 -15.80 6.07 1.68
N ARG A 99 -16.70 6.02 2.67
CA ARG A 99 -16.41 5.37 3.95
C ARG A 99 -16.81 3.90 3.89
N VAL A 100 -15.82 3.01 3.93
CA VAL A 100 -16.06 1.56 4.05
C VAL A 100 -16.13 1.20 5.54
N ILE A 101 -17.34 1.01 6.06
CA ILE A 101 -17.58 0.66 7.48
C ILE A 101 -17.17 -0.79 7.77
N ARG A 102 -17.51 -1.71 6.87
CA ARG A 102 -17.10 -3.11 6.92
C ARG A 102 -16.29 -3.41 5.69
N LYS A 103 -15.02 -3.78 5.88
CA LYS A 103 -14.18 -4.23 4.77
C LYS A 103 -14.62 -5.64 4.39
N PRO A 104 -14.90 -5.94 3.12
CA PRO A 104 -15.10 -7.32 2.70
C PRO A 104 -13.86 -8.12 3.09
N SER A 105 -14.05 -9.32 3.65
CA SER A 105 -13.00 -10.18 4.21
C SER A 105 -12.07 -10.79 3.13
N GLY A 106 -12.08 -10.26 1.91
CA GLY A 106 -11.62 -10.94 0.69
C GLY A 106 -10.16 -10.78 0.34
N GLU A 107 -9.46 -9.75 0.80
CA GLU A 107 -8.07 -9.52 0.37
C GLU A 107 -7.10 -9.62 1.53
N PRO A 108 -6.24 -10.66 1.55
CA PRO A 108 -4.99 -10.59 2.27
C PRO A 108 -4.23 -9.40 1.67
N LYS A 109 -4.20 -8.28 2.41
CA LYS A 109 -3.31 -7.17 2.09
C LYS A 109 -1.92 -7.73 1.84
N ASP A 110 -1.18 -7.11 0.91
CA ASP A 110 0.16 -7.42 0.40
C ASP A 110 1.29 -7.65 1.43
N ILE A 111 0.97 -7.88 2.70
CA ILE A 111 1.80 -7.60 3.85
C ILE A 111 3.01 -8.53 3.99
N LEU A 112 3.07 -9.74 3.43
CA LEU A 112 4.31 -10.53 3.52
C LEU A 112 4.68 -11.32 2.27
N LYS A 113 5.25 -10.67 1.23
CA LYS A 113 5.98 -11.39 0.17
C LYS A 113 7.08 -12.28 0.75
N ASP A 114 7.64 -11.87 1.88
CA ASP A 114 8.76 -12.54 2.53
C ASP A 114 8.36 -13.45 3.69
N ALA A 115 7.05 -13.64 3.97
CA ALA A 115 6.63 -14.56 5.04
C ALA A 115 7.11 -15.98 4.77
N ALA A 116 7.14 -16.42 3.51
CA ALA A 116 7.66 -17.74 3.16
C ALA A 116 9.14 -17.93 3.57
N THR A 117 9.91 -16.83 3.62
CA THR A 117 11.32 -16.83 3.98
C THR A 117 11.57 -16.74 5.48
N ASP A 118 10.56 -16.37 6.26
CA ASP A 118 10.67 -16.26 7.71
C ASP A 118 10.83 -17.67 8.33
N PRO A 119 12.00 -17.97 8.94
CA PRO A 119 12.25 -19.27 9.56
C PRO A 119 11.46 -19.48 10.85
N SER A 120 10.85 -18.43 11.40
CA SER A 120 10.04 -18.51 12.62
C SER A 120 8.62 -19.02 12.37
N LEU A 121 8.14 -18.99 11.12
CA LEU A 121 6.81 -19.49 10.78
C LEU A 121 6.77 -21.02 10.69
N PRO A 122 5.76 -21.67 11.29
CA PRO A 122 5.61 -23.11 11.20
C PRO A 122 5.26 -23.54 9.78
N ARG A 123 5.79 -24.70 9.37
CA ARG A 123 5.62 -25.27 8.04
C ARG A 123 4.96 -26.62 8.10
N THR A 124 4.10 -26.91 7.14
CA THR A 124 3.45 -28.20 6.99
C THR A 124 3.67 -28.78 5.61
N ARG A 125 3.68 -30.12 5.55
CA ARG A 125 3.69 -30.90 4.30
C ARG A 125 2.36 -31.57 3.99
N SER A 126 1.37 -31.41 4.86
CA SER A 126 0.03 -31.98 4.67
C SER A 126 -0.78 -31.24 3.61
N VAL A 127 -0.49 -29.96 3.38
CA VAL A 127 -1.19 -29.10 2.43
C VAL A 127 -0.26 -28.75 1.28
N LYS A 128 -0.71 -29.03 0.05
CA LYS A 128 0.02 -28.70 -1.18
C LYS A 128 -0.51 -27.40 -1.78
N CYS A 129 0.36 -26.63 -2.42
CA CYS A 129 -0.04 -25.41 -3.10
C CYS A 129 -0.93 -25.71 -4.33
N TYR A 130 -2.11 -25.08 -4.44
CA TYR A 130 -3.02 -25.26 -5.58
C TYR A 130 -2.47 -24.75 -6.92
N ASN A 131 -1.48 -23.84 -6.89
CA ASN A 131 -0.94 -23.23 -8.11
C ASN A 131 0.27 -24.01 -8.68
N CYS A 132 1.23 -24.38 -7.83
CA CYS A 132 2.48 -25.04 -8.27
C CYS A 132 2.67 -26.47 -7.72
N ASN A 133 1.73 -26.99 -6.94
CA ASN A 133 1.80 -28.32 -6.31
C ASN A 133 3.03 -28.55 -5.41
N HIS A 134 3.68 -27.48 -4.94
CA HIS A 134 4.77 -27.60 -3.98
C HIS A 134 4.28 -28.26 -2.68
N PRO A 135 5.02 -29.24 -2.12
CA PRO A 135 4.59 -30.03 -0.98
C PRO A 135 4.82 -29.37 0.38
N GLU A 136 5.28 -28.12 0.41
CA GLU A 136 5.55 -27.39 1.66
C GLU A 136 4.90 -26.00 1.61
N ALA A 137 4.18 -25.69 2.69
CA ALA A 137 3.54 -24.41 2.91
C ALA A 137 3.80 -23.94 4.36
N ALA A 138 4.17 -22.67 4.51
CA ALA A 138 4.18 -21.99 5.80
C ALA A 138 2.76 -21.55 6.15
N PHE A 139 2.42 -21.57 7.44
CA PHE A 139 1.09 -21.13 7.88
C PHE A 139 1.15 -20.27 9.13
N PHE A 140 0.13 -19.44 9.32
CA PHE A 140 -0.07 -18.66 10.54
C PHE A 140 -1.55 -18.45 10.79
N GLN A 141 -1.90 -18.23 12.06
CA GLN A 141 -3.25 -17.89 12.46
C GLN A 141 -3.36 -16.39 12.66
N ALA A 142 -4.39 -15.78 12.09
CA ALA A 142 -4.67 -14.37 12.31
C ALA A 142 -6.18 -14.14 12.50
N PRO A 143 -6.57 -13.18 13.34
CA PRO A 143 -7.97 -12.79 13.45
C PRO A 143 -8.39 -12.06 12.16
N THR A 144 -9.38 -12.61 11.46
CA THR A 144 -9.99 -11.94 10.30
C THR A 144 -10.99 -10.91 10.81
N LYS A 145 -10.91 -9.66 10.33
CA LYS A 145 -11.86 -8.61 10.71
C LYS A 145 -13.29 -9.02 10.34
N GLY A 146 -14.13 -9.18 11.35
CA GLY A 146 -15.55 -9.55 11.16
C GLY A 146 -15.86 -11.02 11.47
N GLU A 147 -14.85 -11.86 11.69
CA GLU A 147 -15.01 -13.24 12.11
C GLU A 147 -14.64 -13.38 13.60
N ARG A 148 -15.37 -14.20 14.35
CA ARG A 148 -15.05 -14.51 15.75
C ARG A 148 -13.95 -15.56 15.89
N ASN A 149 -13.70 -16.31 14.82
CA ASN A 149 -12.77 -17.43 14.80
C ASN A 149 -11.42 -16.98 14.23
N LEU A 150 -10.36 -17.72 14.58
CA LEU A 150 -9.05 -17.55 13.97
C LEU A 150 -9.03 -18.31 12.64
N THR A 151 -8.67 -17.61 11.56
CA THR A 151 -8.54 -18.21 10.23
C THR A 151 -7.08 -18.63 10.00
N LEU A 152 -6.89 -19.76 9.33
CA LEU A 152 -5.56 -20.22 8.92
C LEU A 152 -5.19 -19.64 7.56
N TYR A 153 -4.01 -19.04 7.50
CA TYR A 153 -3.42 -18.53 6.27
C TYR A 153 -2.26 -19.41 5.87
N PHE A 154 -2.22 -19.81 4.59
CA PHE A 154 -1.16 -20.61 4.01
C PHE A 154 -0.38 -19.80 2.97
N ILE A 155 0.93 -20.04 2.92
CA ILE A 155 1.86 -19.43 1.97
C ILE A 155 2.76 -20.51 1.40
N CYS A 156 2.83 -20.60 0.08
CA CYS A 156 3.72 -21.54 -0.60
C CYS A 156 5.19 -21.19 -0.36
N CYS A 157 6.01 -22.18 0.04
CA CYS A 157 7.45 -22.00 0.28
C CYS A 157 8.30 -21.94 -1.00
N ASN A 158 7.71 -22.15 -2.20
CA ASN A 158 8.43 -22.02 -3.45
C ASN A 158 8.65 -20.53 -3.78
N PRO A 159 9.92 -20.06 -3.88
CA PRO A 159 10.24 -18.65 -4.15
C PRO A 159 9.72 -18.15 -5.50
N SER A 160 9.47 -19.04 -6.46
CA SER A 160 8.88 -18.67 -7.76
C SER A 160 7.35 -18.60 -7.72
N CYS A 161 6.68 -19.20 -6.72
CA CYS A 161 5.22 -19.25 -6.68
C CYS A 161 4.62 -18.21 -5.73
N GLY A 162 5.07 -18.16 -4.47
CA GLY A 162 4.55 -17.22 -3.45
C GLY A 162 3.02 -17.20 -3.26
N HIS A 163 2.30 -18.22 -3.73
CA HIS A 163 0.83 -18.26 -3.70
C HIS A 163 0.33 -18.35 -2.26
N ARG A 164 -0.76 -17.63 -1.98
CA ARG A 164 -1.34 -17.51 -0.63
C ARG A 164 -2.82 -17.80 -0.68
N TRP A 165 -3.29 -18.57 0.29
CA TRP A 165 -4.68 -18.96 0.38
C TRP A 165 -5.10 -19.12 1.84
N ARG A 166 -6.40 -19.28 2.07
CA ARG A 166 -6.99 -19.49 3.40
C ARG A 166 -7.77 -20.80 3.41
N ASP A 167 -7.94 -21.33 4.61
CA ASP A 167 -8.86 -22.42 4.96
C ASP A 167 -9.82 -21.95 6.06
#